data_AF-A0A9P0AVS6-F1
#
_entry.id   AF-A0A9P0AVS6-F1
#
_cell.length_a   1.000
_cell.length_b   1.000
_cell.length_c   1.000
_cell.angle_alpha   90.00
_cell.angle_beta   90.00
_cell.angle_gamma   90.00
#
_symmetry.space_group_name_H-M   'P 1'
#
loop_
_entity.id
_entity.type
_entity.pdbx_description
1 polymer ?
#
loop_
_entity_poly.entity_id
_entity_poly.type
_entity_poly.pdbx_seq_one_letter_code
_entity_poly.pdbx_strand_id
1 'polypeptide(L)'
;MTDDKITTEMVEEENLDLVKNQIKYLLKLHPKGLKFHDFVEEYEEKYGKTLDPTMFKCNNLLNLFNSLSDIITIRSESVKLKKHVFNDIKEKIVFDNHDQFKPHLYESIKEGDYYECKIEYVYDLSKFWVVIKNKELGYFQEHWRLFYDDPRNLSRIPASQIEAGKACLVKTNNFFYRCVVQENMLMSSNKIRVFYVDYGIIMTISIEDVYYIHEHVCSVPRFALRAMLANICPYSTGQMWTIDDLGYFWNLIGKKSLFAKICLIDRENSILHVAIRELCHHHCDYVNDILIKDKVAKIIGKEDENIKNRIRFGKYKAKVKYLYMYPSFELIEKGVVPKSLNEFSLLKKEVPLDIIYPNYFEFVD
;
A
#
# COMPACT_ATOMS: atom_id res chain seq x y z
N MET A 1 -35.65 -1.28 -14.08
CA MET A 1 -35.84 -2.73 -13.85
C MET A 1 -34.61 -3.41 -14.41
N THR A 2 -33.61 -3.83 -13.66
CA THR A 2 -33.50 -4.20 -12.24
C THR A 2 -32.03 -4.00 -11.82
N ASP A 3 -31.71 -2.90 -11.11
CA ASP A 3 -30.37 -2.69 -10.53
C ASP A 3 -30.35 -2.86 -8.99
N ASP A 4 -31.52 -3.08 -8.38
CA ASP A 4 -31.68 -3.25 -6.93
C ASP A 4 -31.39 -4.68 -6.42
N LYS A 5 -30.59 -5.46 -7.16
CA LYS A 5 -30.23 -6.85 -6.76
C LYS A 5 -28.76 -7.04 -6.37
N ILE A 6 -27.94 -5.99 -6.37
CA ILE A 6 -26.53 -6.07 -5.92
C ILE A 6 -26.39 -5.61 -4.46
N THR A 7 -27.37 -5.97 -3.63
CA THR A 7 -27.34 -5.79 -2.17
C THR A 7 -27.72 -7.11 -1.50
N THR A 8 -27.07 -8.22 -1.87
CA THR A 8 -27.05 -9.41 -1.01
C THR A 8 -25.87 -10.31 -1.38
N GLU A 9 -25.10 -10.70 -0.36
CA GLU A 9 -24.04 -11.74 -0.35
C GLU A 9 -22.67 -11.37 -0.95
N MET A 10 -21.96 -10.44 -0.29
CA MET A 10 -20.52 -10.59 -0.14
C MET A 10 -20.25 -11.30 1.19
N VAL A 11 -20.26 -12.63 1.19
CA VAL A 11 -19.68 -13.39 2.30
C VAL A 11 -18.17 -13.17 2.22
N GLU A 12 -17.65 -12.46 3.22
CA GLU A 12 -16.22 -12.17 3.37
C GLU A 12 -15.46 -13.48 3.63
N GLU A 13 -14.69 -13.97 2.66
CA GLU A 13 -13.69 -15.01 2.94
C GLU A 13 -12.53 -14.36 3.70
N GLU A 14 -12.45 -14.56 5.03
CA GLU A 14 -11.28 -14.18 5.80
C GLU A 14 -10.04 -14.95 5.32
N ASN A 15 -8.89 -14.26 5.25
CA ASN A 15 -7.64 -14.86 4.78
C ASN A 15 -7.10 -15.89 5.79
N LEU A 16 -7.05 -17.17 5.39
CA LEU A 16 -6.57 -18.28 6.23
C LEU A 16 -5.15 -18.05 6.78
N ASP A 17 -4.25 -17.39 6.03
CA ASP A 17 -2.89 -17.11 6.49
C ASP A 17 -2.86 -16.09 7.64
N LEU A 18 -3.77 -15.10 7.61
CA LEU A 18 -3.90 -14.12 8.69
C LEU A 18 -4.37 -14.81 9.97
N VAL A 19 -5.44 -15.60 9.89
CA VAL A 19 -5.99 -16.34 11.04
C VAL A 19 -4.99 -17.37 11.57
N LYS A 20 -4.26 -18.04 10.67
CA LYS A 20 -3.15 -18.93 11.05
C LYS A 20 -2.10 -18.19 11.87
N ASN A 21 -1.71 -16.97 11.49
CA ASN A 21 -0.75 -16.17 12.24
C ASN A 21 -1.32 -15.66 13.58
N GLN A 22 -2.61 -15.29 13.63
CA GLN A 22 -3.31 -14.94 14.87
C GLN A 22 -3.32 -16.11 15.86
N ILE A 23 -3.74 -17.30 15.41
CA ILE A 23 -3.76 -18.52 16.23
C ILE A 23 -2.35 -18.88 16.72
N LYS A 24 -1.33 -18.78 15.84
CA LYS A 24 0.07 -18.98 16.24
C LYS A 24 0.46 -18.03 17.36
N TYR A 25 0.22 -16.73 17.19
CA TYR A 25 0.64 -15.73 18.16
C TYR A 25 -0.07 -15.91 19.51
N LEU A 26 -1.40 -16.12 19.50
CA LEU A 26 -2.15 -16.38 20.73
C LEU A 26 -1.56 -17.59 21.48
N LEU A 27 -1.38 -18.73 20.81
CA LEU A 27 -0.83 -19.93 21.45
C LEU A 27 0.64 -19.81 21.86
N LYS A 28 1.40 -18.83 21.33
CA LYS A 28 2.73 -18.48 21.82
C LYS A 28 2.65 -17.86 23.22
N LEU A 29 1.64 -17.03 23.48
CA LEU A 29 1.38 -16.42 24.79
C LEU A 29 0.92 -17.46 25.83
N HIS A 30 0.41 -18.61 25.39
CA HIS A 30 0.01 -19.73 26.25
C HIS A 30 0.85 -20.99 25.96
N PRO A 31 2.13 -21.08 26.40
CA PRO A 31 3.03 -22.21 26.09
C PRO A 31 2.53 -23.57 26.56
N LYS A 32 1.57 -23.62 27.49
CA LYS A 32 0.93 -24.85 27.97
C LYS A 32 -0.22 -25.32 27.07
N GLY A 33 -0.64 -24.49 26.10
CA GLY A 33 -1.85 -24.67 25.31
C GLY A 33 -3.06 -24.02 25.97
N LEU A 34 -4.15 -23.96 25.23
CA LEU A 34 -5.46 -23.47 25.68
C LEU A 34 -6.50 -24.57 25.46
N LYS A 35 -7.48 -24.71 26.35
CA LYS A 35 -8.68 -25.51 26.04
C LYS A 35 -9.52 -24.79 25.00
N PHE A 36 -10.37 -25.51 24.28
CA PHE A 36 -11.14 -24.91 23.19
C PHE A 36 -12.07 -23.78 23.66
N HIS A 37 -12.65 -23.87 24.86
CA HIS A 37 -13.47 -22.78 25.41
C HIS A 37 -12.61 -21.55 25.76
N ASP A 38 -11.55 -21.75 26.55
CA ASP A 38 -10.59 -20.69 26.91
C ASP A 38 -10.00 -20.03 25.66
N PHE A 39 -9.76 -20.82 24.61
CA PHE A 39 -9.23 -20.32 23.34
C PHE A 39 -10.14 -19.28 22.70
N VAL A 40 -11.46 -19.51 22.70
CA VAL A 40 -12.42 -18.58 22.08
C VAL A 40 -12.45 -17.26 22.85
N GLU A 41 -12.51 -17.33 24.18
CA GLU A 41 -12.52 -16.15 25.05
C GLU A 41 -11.23 -15.34 24.89
N GLU A 42 -10.06 -15.99 24.98
CA GLU A 42 -8.75 -15.36 24.81
C GLU A 42 -8.57 -14.78 23.40
N TYR A 43 -9.09 -15.45 22.37
CA TYR A 43 -9.04 -14.95 21.00
C TYR A 43 -9.90 -13.70 20.83
N GLU A 44 -11.12 -13.70 21.37
CA GLU A 44 -12.03 -12.57 21.32
C GLU A 44 -11.51 -11.38 22.13
N GLU A 45 -10.98 -11.62 23.34
CA GLU A 45 -10.33 -10.59 24.15
C GLU A 45 -9.12 -9.98 23.41
N LYS A 46 -8.31 -10.82 22.77
CA LYS A 46 -7.09 -10.36 22.11
C LYS A 46 -7.35 -9.60 20.80
N TYR A 47 -8.33 -10.03 20.01
CA TYR A 47 -8.54 -9.53 18.64
C TYR A 47 -9.84 -8.74 18.47
N GLY A 48 -10.66 -8.62 19.51
CA GLY A 48 -11.94 -7.91 19.48
C GLY A 48 -12.99 -8.54 18.55
N LYS A 49 -12.80 -9.81 18.18
CA LYS A 49 -13.71 -10.56 17.32
C LYS A 49 -13.71 -12.06 17.66
N THR A 50 -14.87 -12.68 17.55
CA THR A 50 -15.01 -14.13 17.71
C THR A 50 -14.42 -14.85 16.49
N LEU A 51 -13.67 -15.94 16.71
CA LEU A 51 -13.18 -16.78 15.63
C LEU A 51 -14.32 -17.66 15.10
N ASP A 52 -14.83 -17.34 13.90
CA ASP A 52 -15.85 -18.13 13.22
C ASP A 52 -15.23 -19.13 12.21
N PRO A 53 -15.28 -20.45 12.49
CA PRO A 53 -14.73 -21.46 11.59
C PRO A 53 -15.41 -21.52 10.21
N THR A 54 -16.67 -21.09 10.12
CA THR A 54 -17.46 -21.21 8.88
C THR A 54 -16.90 -20.32 7.77
N MET A 55 -16.26 -19.20 8.14
CA MET A 55 -15.53 -18.31 7.22
C MET A 55 -14.38 -19.00 6.49
N PHE A 56 -13.90 -20.15 7.00
CA PHE A 56 -12.78 -20.92 6.44
C PHE A 56 -13.22 -22.29 5.89
N LYS A 57 -14.51 -22.44 5.55
CA LYS A 57 -15.09 -23.71 5.08
C LYS A 57 -14.93 -24.84 6.11
N CYS A 58 -14.88 -24.48 7.40
CA CYS A 58 -14.79 -25.41 8.51
C CYS A 58 -16.08 -25.39 9.33
N ASN A 59 -16.62 -26.55 9.69
CA ASN A 59 -17.91 -26.64 10.37
C ASN A 59 -17.82 -26.31 11.89
N ASN A 60 -16.61 -26.31 12.44
CA ASN A 60 -16.34 -26.03 13.86
C ASN A 60 -14.84 -25.78 14.06
N LEU A 61 -14.47 -25.37 15.29
CA LEU A 61 -13.07 -25.09 15.66
C LEU A 61 -12.17 -26.31 15.53
N LEU A 62 -12.68 -27.52 15.78
CA LEU A 62 -11.91 -28.74 15.61
C LEU A 62 -11.53 -28.94 14.13
N ASN A 63 -12.43 -28.69 13.19
CA ASN A 63 -12.14 -28.76 11.76
C ASN A 63 -11.10 -27.71 11.34
N LEU A 64 -11.23 -26.47 11.83
CA LEU A 64 -10.26 -25.41 11.58
C LEU A 64 -8.88 -25.74 12.18
N PHE A 65 -8.83 -26.25 13.40
CA PHE A 65 -7.58 -26.64 14.01
C PHE A 65 -6.93 -27.83 13.30
N ASN A 66 -7.72 -28.77 12.79
CA ASN A 66 -7.21 -29.86 11.97
C ASN A 66 -6.66 -29.37 10.62
N SER A 67 -7.25 -28.33 10.01
CA SER A 67 -6.69 -27.71 8.78
C SER A 67 -5.37 -26.96 9.04
N LEU A 68 -5.10 -26.61 10.29
CA LEU A 68 -3.85 -25.99 10.76
C LEU A 68 -2.91 -26.99 11.45
N SER A 69 -3.08 -28.28 11.15
CA SER A 69 -2.28 -29.36 11.75
C SER A 69 -0.78 -29.26 11.45
N ASP A 70 -0.34 -28.40 10.53
CA ASP A 70 1.07 -28.11 10.32
C ASP A 70 1.67 -27.35 11.52
N ILE A 71 0.89 -26.49 12.19
CA ILE A 71 1.39 -25.57 13.22
C ILE A 71 1.01 -25.93 14.66
N ILE A 72 -0.10 -26.65 14.85
CA ILE A 72 -0.65 -26.96 16.17
C ILE A 72 -0.79 -28.46 16.43
N THR A 73 -0.84 -28.82 17.70
CA THR A 73 -1.22 -30.15 18.20
C THR A 73 -2.51 -30.00 18.99
N ILE A 74 -3.44 -30.94 18.79
CA ILE A 74 -4.68 -31.03 19.56
C ILE A 74 -4.57 -32.23 20.50
N ARG A 75 -4.87 -32.05 21.78
CA ARG A 75 -4.97 -33.13 22.79
C ARG A 75 -6.05 -32.79 23.80
N SER A 76 -6.97 -33.73 24.05
CA SER A 76 -7.99 -33.60 25.10
C SER A 76 -8.72 -32.25 25.10
N GLU A 77 -9.21 -31.84 23.92
CA GLU A 77 -9.89 -30.54 23.71
C GLU A 77 -9.02 -29.32 24.07
N SER A 78 -7.70 -29.49 24.07
CA SER A 78 -6.74 -28.40 24.13
C SER A 78 -5.96 -28.31 22.83
N VAL A 79 -5.69 -27.08 22.43
CA VAL A 79 -4.86 -26.74 21.29
C VAL A 79 -3.56 -26.10 21.79
N LYS A 80 -2.43 -26.49 21.19
CA LYS A 80 -1.11 -25.98 21.55
C LYS A 80 -0.24 -25.89 20.30
N LEU A 81 0.66 -24.91 20.24
CA LEU A 81 1.71 -24.89 19.23
C LEU A 81 2.59 -26.15 19.29
N LYS A 82 2.96 -26.68 18.12
CA LYS A 82 3.98 -27.72 18.04
C LYS A 82 5.33 -27.20 18.54
N LYS A 83 6.15 -28.06 19.15
CA LYS A 83 7.47 -27.67 19.68
C LYS A 83 8.41 -27.09 18.63
N HIS A 84 8.45 -27.66 17.42
CA HIS A 84 9.30 -27.12 16.35
C HIS A 84 8.81 -25.73 15.94
N VAL A 85 7.49 -25.53 15.80
CA VAL A 85 6.91 -24.20 15.54
C VAL A 85 7.26 -23.24 16.67
N PHE A 86 7.10 -23.65 17.93
CA PHE A 86 7.48 -22.85 19.10
C PHE A 86 8.96 -22.42 19.08
N ASN A 87 9.86 -23.28 18.59
CA ASN A 87 11.29 -23.03 18.48
C ASN A 87 11.71 -22.29 17.19
N ASP A 88 10.97 -22.49 16.09
CA ASP A 88 11.09 -21.78 14.81
C ASP A 88 10.60 -20.34 14.95
N ILE A 89 9.74 -20.05 15.94
CA ILE A 89 9.38 -18.69 16.36
C ILE A 89 10.49 -18.06 17.25
N LYS A 90 11.77 -18.38 17.01
CA LYS A 90 12.78 -17.32 17.17
C LYS A 90 12.52 -16.37 16.02
N GLU A 91 11.69 -15.36 16.28
CA GLU A 91 11.29 -14.42 15.24
C GLU A 91 12.54 -13.81 14.63
N LYS A 92 12.88 -14.29 13.44
CA LYS A 92 14.06 -13.84 12.74
C LYS A 92 13.77 -12.42 12.32
N ILE A 93 14.48 -11.49 12.94
CA ILE A 93 14.52 -10.12 12.46
C ILE A 93 15.26 -10.08 11.13
N VAL A 94 14.72 -9.32 10.19
CA VAL A 94 15.30 -9.09 8.87
C VAL A 94 15.49 -7.60 8.64
N PHE A 95 16.48 -7.29 7.81
CA PHE A 95 16.74 -5.97 7.27
C PHE A 95 17.30 -6.18 5.86
N ASP A 96 16.39 -6.38 4.91
CA ASP A 96 16.76 -6.74 3.54
C ASP A 96 15.73 -6.25 2.51
N ASN A 97 16.05 -6.42 1.22
CA ASN A 97 15.17 -6.13 0.12
C ASN A 97 14.17 -7.29 -0.05
N HIS A 98 13.03 -7.21 0.63
CA HIS A 98 12.05 -8.30 0.65
C HIS A 98 11.13 -8.28 -0.58
N ASP A 99 10.98 -9.41 -1.28
CA ASP A 99 10.16 -9.53 -2.48
C ASP A 99 8.70 -9.11 -2.28
N GLN A 100 8.12 -9.37 -1.11
CA GLN A 100 6.74 -8.99 -0.79
C GLN A 100 6.50 -7.48 -0.68
N PHE A 101 7.57 -6.68 -0.60
CA PHE A 101 7.47 -5.21 -0.63
C PHE A 101 7.59 -4.68 -2.05
N LYS A 102 7.87 -5.54 -3.04
CA LYS A 102 7.77 -5.16 -4.45
C LYS A 102 6.31 -4.86 -4.79
N PRO A 103 6.06 -3.94 -5.73
CA PRO A 103 4.75 -3.75 -6.32
C PRO A 103 4.20 -5.07 -6.85
N HIS A 104 2.94 -5.33 -6.60
CA HIS A 104 2.23 -6.49 -7.12
C HIS A 104 0.78 -6.09 -7.38
N LEU A 105 0.04 -7.00 -8.02
CA LEU A 105 -1.41 -6.92 -8.18
C LEU A 105 -2.00 -8.25 -7.72
N TYR A 106 -3.12 -8.21 -7.00
CA TYR A 106 -3.81 -9.44 -6.60
C TYR A 106 -4.28 -10.21 -7.84
N GLU A 107 -4.01 -11.52 -7.88
CA GLU A 107 -4.38 -12.39 -9.00
C GLU A 107 -5.89 -12.40 -9.28
N SER A 108 -6.69 -12.18 -8.23
CA SER A 108 -8.15 -12.14 -8.30
C SER A 108 -8.73 -10.91 -8.99
N ILE A 109 -7.95 -9.83 -9.18
CA ILE A 109 -8.44 -8.59 -9.81
C ILE A 109 -8.65 -8.81 -11.32
N LYS A 110 -9.81 -8.36 -11.82
CA LYS A 110 -10.18 -8.37 -13.24
C LYS A 110 -10.60 -6.98 -13.71
N GLU A 111 -10.45 -6.78 -15.01
CA GLU A 111 -10.99 -5.58 -15.67
C GLU A 111 -12.51 -5.60 -15.60
N GLY A 112 -13.10 -4.44 -15.30
CA GLY A 112 -14.53 -4.28 -15.03
C GLY A 112 -14.91 -4.41 -13.56
N ASP A 113 -14.02 -4.92 -12.69
CA ASP A 113 -14.30 -5.04 -11.26
C ASP A 113 -14.42 -3.68 -10.56
N TYR A 114 -15.15 -3.67 -9.45
CA TYR A 114 -15.35 -2.50 -8.60
C TYR A 114 -14.92 -2.82 -7.18
N TYR A 115 -14.08 -1.96 -6.61
CA TYR A 115 -13.61 -2.10 -5.23
C TYR A 115 -13.83 -0.82 -4.45
N GLU A 116 -14.35 -0.96 -3.22
CA GLU A 116 -14.21 0.11 -2.23
C GLU A 116 -12.70 0.30 -2.01
N CYS A 117 -12.24 1.55 -2.00
CA CYS A 117 -10.82 1.83 -1.89
C CYS A 117 -10.52 3.08 -1.04
N LYS A 118 -9.29 3.12 -0.53
CA LYS A 118 -8.70 4.31 0.09
C LYS A 118 -7.52 4.81 -0.72
N ILE A 119 -7.40 6.13 -0.81
CA ILE A 119 -6.27 6.84 -1.40
C ILE A 119 -5.76 7.83 -0.35
N GLU A 120 -4.64 7.49 0.28
CA GLU A 120 -4.03 8.36 1.31
C GLU A 120 -2.91 9.23 0.74
N TYR A 121 -2.32 8.82 -0.39
CA TYR A 121 -1.24 9.53 -1.04
C TYR A 121 -1.45 9.63 -2.54
N VAL A 122 -1.29 10.84 -3.06
CA VAL A 122 -1.34 11.17 -4.49
C VAL A 122 -0.12 12.00 -4.80
N TYR A 123 0.71 11.48 -5.69
CA TYR A 123 1.78 12.26 -6.30
C TYR A 123 1.20 13.21 -7.35
N ASP A 124 0.46 12.64 -8.31
CA ASP A 124 -0.34 13.33 -9.31
C ASP A 124 -1.50 12.42 -9.80
N LEU A 125 -2.32 12.91 -10.72
CA LEU A 125 -3.51 12.20 -11.23
C LEU A 125 -3.16 10.92 -12.02
N SER A 126 -1.90 10.76 -12.42
CA SER A 126 -1.39 9.54 -13.04
C SER A 126 -0.61 8.66 -12.06
N LYS A 127 -0.41 9.09 -10.81
CA LYS A 127 0.44 8.42 -9.82
C LYS A 127 -0.12 8.58 -8.42
N PHE A 128 -0.87 7.58 -8.01
CA PHE A 128 -1.35 7.44 -6.64
C PHE A 128 -1.37 5.98 -6.25
N TRP A 129 -1.61 5.72 -4.96
CA TRP A 129 -1.69 4.38 -4.44
C TRP A 129 -3.09 4.14 -3.85
N VAL A 130 -3.67 2.99 -4.20
CA VAL A 130 -4.99 2.57 -3.73
C VAL A 130 -4.84 1.38 -2.79
N VAL A 131 -5.60 1.39 -1.70
CA VAL A 131 -5.78 0.23 -0.82
C VAL A 131 -7.21 -0.26 -1.00
N ILE A 132 -7.37 -1.42 -1.65
CA ILE A 132 -8.68 -2.06 -1.87
C ILE A 132 -9.05 -3.08 -0.79
N LYS A 133 -8.06 -3.56 -0.03
CA LYS A 133 -8.21 -4.48 1.12
C LYS A 133 -8.02 -3.74 2.45
N ASN A 134 -8.77 -2.65 2.63
CA ASN A 134 -8.58 -1.75 3.77
C ASN A 134 -8.97 -2.41 5.11
N LYS A 135 -9.95 -3.32 5.13
CA LYS A 135 -10.31 -4.07 6.35
C LYS A 135 -9.17 -4.99 6.77
N GLU A 136 -8.60 -5.73 5.84
CA GLU A 136 -7.49 -6.64 6.06
C GLU A 136 -6.22 -5.90 6.47
N LEU A 137 -5.96 -4.73 5.88
CA LEU A 137 -4.89 -3.84 6.35
C LEU A 137 -5.12 -3.42 7.81
N GLY A 138 -6.36 -3.11 8.19
CA GLY A 138 -6.72 -2.81 9.58
C GLY A 138 -6.43 -3.96 10.54
N TYR A 139 -6.87 -5.18 10.21
CA TYR A 139 -6.58 -6.37 11.01
C TYR A 139 -5.09 -6.68 11.09
N PHE A 140 -4.37 -6.50 9.97
CA PHE A 140 -2.92 -6.67 9.92
C PHE A 140 -2.21 -5.67 10.84
N GLN A 141 -2.60 -4.40 10.78
CA GLN A 141 -1.97 -3.35 11.56
C GLN A 141 -2.23 -3.55 13.07
N GLU A 142 -3.46 -3.92 13.43
CA GLU A 142 -3.82 -4.17 14.83
C GLU A 142 -3.10 -5.39 15.42
N HIS A 143 -3.01 -6.48 14.64
CA HIS A 143 -2.27 -7.68 15.04
C HIS A 143 -0.81 -7.34 15.38
N TRP A 144 -0.12 -6.60 14.51
CA TRP A 144 1.28 -6.24 14.73
C TRP A 144 1.47 -5.13 15.74
N ARG A 145 0.50 -4.24 15.93
CA ARG A 145 0.50 -3.28 17.03
C ARG A 145 0.58 -3.99 18.37
N LEU A 146 -0.34 -4.92 18.63
CA LEU A 146 -0.37 -5.70 19.87
C LEU A 146 0.92 -6.54 20.06
N PHE A 147 1.50 -7.00 18.96
CA PHE A 147 2.76 -7.75 18.99
C PHE A 147 3.95 -6.88 19.43
N TYR A 148 4.11 -5.70 18.82
CA TYR A 148 5.23 -4.79 19.03
C TYR A 148 5.04 -3.81 20.19
N ASP A 149 3.85 -3.75 20.78
CA ASP A 149 3.59 -3.05 22.04
C ASP A 149 4.42 -3.62 23.20
N ASP A 150 4.83 -4.89 23.12
CA ASP A 150 5.83 -5.46 24.02
C ASP A 150 7.25 -5.03 23.60
N PRO A 151 7.96 -4.22 24.42
CA PRO A 151 9.30 -3.73 24.07
C PRO A 151 10.33 -4.84 23.83
N ARG A 152 10.11 -6.06 24.35
CA ARG A 152 11.01 -7.20 24.14
C ARG A 152 11.00 -7.69 22.69
N ASN A 153 9.93 -7.41 21.96
CA ASN A 153 9.77 -7.74 20.55
C ASN A 153 10.29 -6.63 19.63
N LEU A 154 10.81 -5.53 20.20
CA LEU A 154 11.22 -4.36 19.44
C LEU A 154 12.73 -4.18 19.50
N SER A 155 13.39 -4.24 18.34
CA SER A 155 14.84 -4.05 18.23
C SER A 155 15.12 -2.87 17.31
N ARG A 156 15.75 -1.81 17.84
CA ARG A 156 16.08 -0.61 17.06
C ARG A 156 17.24 -0.91 16.10
N ILE A 157 17.21 -0.31 14.91
CA ILE A 157 18.32 -0.38 13.97
C ILE A 157 19.34 0.72 14.34
N PRO A 158 20.60 0.38 14.62
CA PRO A 158 21.67 1.37 14.76
C PRO A 158 21.77 2.26 13.52
N ALA A 159 21.99 3.56 13.71
CA ALA A 159 22.09 4.52 12.61
C ALA A 159 23.13 4.13 11.54
N SER A 160 24.23 3.48 11.97
CA SER A 160 25.29 2.99 11.09
C SER A 160 24.89 1.81 10.19
N GLN A 161 23.78 1.15 10.49
CA GLN A 161 23.26 0.00 9.74
C GLN A 161 22.09 0.37 8.83
N ILE A 162 21.56 1.59 8.93
CA ILE A 162 20.45 2.00 8.07
C ILE A 162 20.98 2.23 6.65
N GLU A 163 20.43 1.47 5.71
CA GLU A 163 20.81 1.47 4.29
C GLU A 163 19.56 1.59 3.42
N ALA A 164 19.70 2.28 2.29
CA ALA A 164 18.64 2.42 1.30
C ALA A 164 18.18 1.07 0.73
N GLY A 165 16.90 0.99 0.35
CA GLY A 165 16.26 -0.22 -0.18
C GLY A 165 15.83 -1.25 0.87
N LYS A 166 16.39 -1.18 2.08
CA LYS A 166 16.13 -2.17 3.13
C LYS A 166 14.78 -1.98 3.80
N ALA A 167 14.13 -3.10 4.10
CA ALA A 167 12.86 -3.18 4.82
C ALA A 167 13.05 -2.87 6.32
N CYS A 168 12.18 -2.04 6.89
CA CYS A 168 12.16 -1.73 8.32
C CYS A 168 10.74 -1.55 8.86
N LEU A 169 10.62 -1.47 10.19
CA LEU A 169 9.44 -0.95 10.87
C LEU A 169 9.68 0.47 11.34
N VAL A 170 8.65 1.30 11.22
CA VAL A 170 8.63 2.64 11.80
C VAL A 170 7.53 2.73 12.84
N LYS A 171 7.88 3.18 14.05
CA LYS A 171 6.90 3.45 15.12
C LYS A 171 6.44 4.91 15.03
N THR A 172 5.15 5.15 14.88
CA THR A 172 4.59 6.51 14.88
C THR A 172 3.17 6.49 15.43
N ASN A 173 2.86 7.41 16.36
CA ASN A 173 1.52 7.53 17.00
C ASN A 173 0.96 6.20 17.53
N ASN A 174 1.81 5.39 18.17
CA ASN A 174 1.49 4.05 18.70
C ASN A 174 1.15 2.98 17.66
N PHE A 175 1.42 3.23 16.37
CA PHE A 175 1.30 2.23 15.32
C PHE A 175 2.67 1.89 14.73
N PHE A 176 2.75 0.71 14.11
CA PHE A 176 3.94 0.20 13.45
C PHE A 176 3.67 0.07 11.95
N TYR A 177 4.51 0.71 11.15
CA TYR A 177 4.36 0.77 9.69
C TYR A 177 5.49 0.03 9.00
N ARG A 178 5.15 -0.83 8.05
CA ARG A 178 6.14 -1.49 7.19
C ARG A 178 6.67 -0.48 6.18
N CYS A 179 7.99 -0.38 6.12
CA CYS A 179 8.67 0.66 5.38
C CYS A 179 9.83 0.11 4.56
N VAL A 180 10.20 0.85 3.52
CA VAL A 180 11.47 0.72 2.83
C VAL A 180 12.23 2.04 2.95
N VAL A 181 13.51 1.99 3.31
CA VAL A 181 14.37 3.18 3.39
C VAL A 181 14.64 3.71 1.98
N GLN A 182 14.41 5.01 1.75
CA GLN A 182 14.66 5.63 0.44
C GLN A 182 16.13 6.03 0.25
N GLU A 183 16.57 6.14 -1.01
CA GLU A 183 17.96 6.47 -1.38
C GLU A 183 18.38 7.85 -0.89
N ASN A 184 17.51 8.85 -1.01
CA ASN A 184 17.81 10.21 -0.58
C ASN A 184 17.65 10.38 0.95
N MET A 185 18.58 9.77 1.69
CA MET A 185 18.72 9.87 3.14
C MET A 185 19.34 11.23 3.50
N LEU A 186 18.54 12.15 4.05
CA LEU A 186 19.03 13.43 4.57
C LEU A 186 19.69 13.24 5.94
N MET A 187 20.82 12.50 5.95
CA MET A 187 21.53 12.07 7.17
C MET A 187 22.04 13.23 8.03
N SER A 188 22.17 14.44 7.48
CA SER A 188 22.60 15.64 8.18
C SER A 188 21.66 16.08 9.31
N SER A 189 20.45 15.52 9.40
CA SER A 189 19.41 15.95 10.33
C SER A 189 18.89 14.86 11.29
N ASN A 190 19.60 13.74 11.44
CA ASN A 190 19.13 12.56 12.19
C ASN A 190 17.76 12.03 11.71
N LYS A 191 17.44 12.29 10.44
CA LYS A 191 16.18 11.91 9.80
C LYS A 191 16.45 11.20 8.49
N ILE A 192 15.56 10.28 8.16
CA ILE A 192 15.58 9.56 6.89
C ILE A 192 14.23 9.69 6.20
N ARG A 193 14.22 9.43 4.90
CA ARG A 193 12.97 9.21 4.16
C ARG A 193 12.70 7.72 4.07
N VAL A 194 11.43 7.37 4.26
CA VAL A 194 10.94 6.01 4.16
C VAL A 194 9.64 5.99 3.36
N PHE A 195 9.41 4.89 2.66
CA PHE A 195 8.18 4.64 1.93
C PHE A 195 7.32 3.62 2.69
N TYR A 196 6.13 4.03 3.12
CA TYR A 196 5.17 3.18 3.82
C TYR A 196 4.49 2.27 2.81
N VAL A 197 4.99 1.04 2.68
CA VAL A 197 4.65 0.16 1.54
C VAL A 197 3.17 -0.19 1.49
N ASP A 198 2.48 -0.18 2.63
CA ASP A 198 1.07 -0.53 2.76
C ASP A 198 0.10 0.60 2.43
N TYR A 199 0.60 1.83 2.37
CA TYR A 199 -0.20 3.05 2.21
C TYR A 199 0.20 3.87 0.98
N GLY A 200 1.41 3.63 0.45
CA GLY A 200 1.96 4.42 -0.64
C GLY A 200 2.44 5.83 -0.23
N ILE A 201 2.62 6.06 1.08
CA ILE A 201 2.99 7.37 1.62
C ILE A 201 4.52 7.45 1.79
N ILE A 202 5.10 8.61 1.44
CA ILE A 202 6.50 8.92 1.73
C ILE A 202 6.58 9.81 2.97
N MET A 203 7.27 9.36 4.00
CA MET A 203 7.45 10.08 5.26
C MET A 203 8.91 10.40 5.54
N THR A 204 9.13 11.53 6.23
CA THR A 204 10.42 11.88 6.80
C THR A 204 10.35 11.64 8.30
N ILE A 205 11.15 10.70 8.81
CA ILE A 205 11.06 10.20 10.19
C ILE A 205 12.42 10.24 10.88
N SER A 206 12.41 10.23 12.22
CA SER A 206 13.63 10.15 13.02
C SER A 206 14.26 8.77 12.88
N ILE A 207 15.60 8.72 12.80
CA ILE A 207 16.34 7.46 12.82
C ILE A 207 16.04 6.64 14.09
N GLU A 208 15.69 7.31 15.20
CA GLU A 208 15.36 6.68 16.47
C GLU A 208 14.04 5.88 16.44
N ASP A 209 13.19 6.14 15.44
CA ASP A 209 11.91 5.47 15.25
C ASP A 209 11.99 4.28 14.28
N VAL A 210 13.22 3.89 13.87
CA VAL A 210 13.47 2.81 12.91
C VAL A 210 13.87 1.52 13.62
N TYR A 211 13.11 0.46 13.36
CA TYR A 211 13.25 -0.83 14.00
C TYR A 211 13.40 -1.95 12.97
N TYR A 212 14.06 -3.02 13.40
CA TYR A 212 14.07 -4.26 12.67
C TYR A 212 12.66 -4.81 12.54
N ILE A 213 12.40 -5.52 11.44
CA ILE A 213 11.10 -6.13 11.14
C ILE A 213 11.23 -7.65 11.23
N HIS A 214 10.20 -8.34 11.72
CA HIS A 214 10.21 -9.80 11.77
C HIS A 214 9.85 -10.40 10.40
N GLU A 215 10.49 -11.52 10.04
CA GLU A 215 10.34 -12.18 8.74
C GLU A 215 8.87 -12.50 8.39
N HIS A 216 8.06 -12.90 9.37
CA HIS A 216 6.62 -13.16 9.19
C HIS A 216 5.80 -11.90 8.89
N VAL A 217 6.27 -10.73 9.34
CA VAL A 217 5.64 -9.44 9.01
C VAL A 217 5.96 -9.09 7.56
N CYS A 218 7.18 -9.40 7.12
CA CYS A 218 7.61 -9.23 5.73
C CYS A 218 6.93 -10.21 4.76
N SER A 219 6.53 -11.40 5.21
CA SER A 219 5.97 -12.42 4.31
C SER A 219 4.60 -12.07 3.71
N VAL A 220 3.91 -11.05 4.25
CA VAL A 220 2.64 -10.57 3.70
C VAL A 220 2.92 -9.56 2.57
N PRO A 221 2.30 -9.68 1.38
CA PRO A 221 2.43 -8.67 0.34
C PRO A 221 2.03 -7.27 0.81
N ARG A 222 2.62 -6.22 0.23
CA ARG A 222 2.21 -4.83 0.51
C ARG A 222 0.73 -4.59 0.16
N PHE A 223 0.03 -3.76 0.92
CA PHE A 223 -1.41 -3.49 0.69
C PHE A 223 -1.71 -2.41 -0.35
N ALA A 224 -0.83 -1.41 -0.48
CA ALA A 224 -1.01 -0.34 -1.45
C ALA A 224 -0.61 -0.78 -2.86
N LEU A 225 -1.56 -0.66 -3.79
CA LEU A 225 -1.39 -0.94 -5.22
C LEU A 225 -1.15 0.38 -5.97
N ARG A 226 -0.28 0.38 -6.97
CA ARG A 226 -0.07 1.56 -7.83
C ARG A 226 -1.29 1.75 -8.73
N ALA A 227 -1.74 2.99 -8.87
CA ALA A 227 -2.91 3.32 -9.66
C ALA A 227 -2.80 4.68 -10.36
N MET A 228 -3.50 4.79 -11.49
CA MET A 228 -3.63 6.02 -12.26
C MET A 228 -5.05 6.21 -12.77
N LEU A 229 -5.46 7.45 -13.03
CA LEU A 229 -6.76 7.71 -13.65
C LEU A 229 -6.76 7.20 -15.10
N ALA A 230 -7.75 6.38 -15.42
CA ALA A 230 -7.90 5.77 -16.74
C ALA A 230 -8.26 6.79 -17.82
N ASN A 231 -7.69 6.59 -19.01
CA ASN A 231 -8.05 7.26 -20.28
C ASN A 231 -7.96 8.79 -20.31
N ILE A 232 -7.30 9.41 -19.33
CA ILE A 232 -7.15 10.87 -19.28
C ILE A 232 -5.69 11.31 -19.21
N CYS A 233 -5.43 12.52 -19.71
CA CYS A 233 -4.18 13.24 -19.59
C CYS A 233 -4.46 14.72 -19.25
N PRO A 234 -3.44 15.54 -18.91
CA PRO A 234 -3.64 16.98 -18.71
C PRO A 234 -4.34 17.62 -19.90
N TYR A 235 -5.23 18.58 -19.63
CA TYR A 235 -6.03 19.22 -20.67
C TYR A 235 -5.18 19.81 -21.81
N SER A 236 -4.02 20.40 -21.45
CA SER A 236 -3.06 20.90 -22.43
C SER A 236 -2.07 19.80 -22.83
N THR A 237 -2.06 19.46 -24.13
CA THR A 237 -1.16 18.45 -24.71
C THR A 237 0.31 18.71 -24.38
N GLY A 238 1.02 17.66 -23.98
CA GLY A 238 2.47 17.73 -23.73
C GLY A 238 2.85 18.43 -22.43
N GLN A 239 1.94 18.53 -21.45
CA GLN A 239 2.24 19.07 -20.13
C GLN A 239 2.32 17.99 -19.04
N MET A 240 2.84 18.39 -17.88
CA MET A 240 2.74 17.64 -16.63
C MET A 240 1.46 18.06 -15.88
N TRP A 241 0.99 17.21 -14.97
CA TRP A 241 0.02 17.64 -13.97
C TRP A 241 0.59 18.74 -13.09
N THR A 242 -0.22 19.75 -12.82
CA THR A 242 0.14 20.90 -11.99
C THR A 242 -0.30 20.71 -10.54
N ILE A 243 0.16 21.60 -9.65
CA ILE A 243 -0.33 21.62 -8.25
C ILE A 243 -1.81 21.94 -8.19
N ASP A 244 -2.31 22.79 -9.10
CA ASP A 244 -3.72 23.16 -9.14
C ASP A 244 -4.59 21.97 -9.56
N ASP A 245 -4.14 21.19 -10.55
CA ASP A 245 -4.82 19.94 -10.95
C ASP A 245 -4.86 18.94 -9.78
N LEU A 246 -3.73 18.77 -9.09
CA LEU A 246 -3.63 17.91 -7.91
C LEU A 246 -4.55 18.40 -6.78
N GLY A 247 -4.59 19.70 -6.52
CA GLY A 247 -5.45 20.30 -5.51
C GLY A 247 -6.93 20.10 -5.83
N TYR A 248 -7.32 20.27 -7.10
CA TYR A 248 -8.68 20.02 -7.54
C TYR A 248 -9.06 18.54 -7.40
N PHE A 249 -8.19 17.63 -7.84
CA PHE A 249 -8.39 16.20 -7.67
C PHE A 249 -8.56 15.82 -6.19
N TRP A 250 -7.73 16.35 -5.29
CA TRP A 250 -7.86 16.14 -3.85
C TRP A 250 -9.19 16.63 -3.28
N ASN A 251 -9.73 17.75 -3.77
CA ASN A 251 -11.05 18.23 -3.35
C ASN A 251 -12.17 17.27 -3.77
N LEU A 252 -12.00 16.56 -4.89
CA LEU A 252 -12.98 15.58 -5.37
C LEU A 252 -12.95 14.27 -4.59
N ILE A 253 -11.78 13.83 -4.12
CA ILE A 253 -11.61 12.51 -3.46
C ILE A 253 -11.40 12.57 -1.93
N GLY A 254 -10.96 13.70 -1.39
CA GLY A 254 -10.50 13.83 -0.01
C GLY A 254 -11.63 13.65 1.00
N LYS A 255 -11.37 12.87 2.06
CA LYS A 255 -12.31 12.57 3.17
C LYS A 255 -13.60 11.87 2.74
N LYS A 256 -13.62 11.23 1.58
CA LYS A 256 -14.77 10.51 1.05
C LYS A 256 -14.51 9.01 1.02
N SER A 257 -15.59 8.23 1.10
CA SER A 257 -15.53 6.80 0.74
C SER A 257 -15.54 6.70 -0.78
N LEU A 258 -14.66 5.88 -1.35
CA LEU A 258 -14.44 5.83 -2.79
C LEU A 258 -14.67 4.42 -3.33
N PHE A 259 -15.17 4.35 -4.56
CA PHE A 259 -15.15 3.15 -5.40
C PHE A 259 -14.18 3.37 -6.57
N ALA A 260 -13.27 2.42 -6.78
CA ALA A 260 -12.45 2.33 -7.98
C ALA A 260 -13.00 1.24 -8.91
N LYS A 261 -13.35 1.63 -10.13
CA LYS A 261 -13.57 0.69 -11.23
C LYS A 261 -12.24 0.38 -11.89
N ILE A 262 -11.90 -0.89 -12.04
CA ILE A 262 -10.71 -1.33 -12.77
C ILE A 262 -11.02 -1.26 -14.27
N CYS A 263 -10.39 -0.31 -14.97
CA CYS A 263 -10.59 -0.11 -16.40
C CYS A 263 -9.58 -0.90 -17.25
N LEU A 264 -8.32 -0.96 -16.79
CA LEU A 264 -7.25 -1.71 -17.45
C LEU A 264 -6.20 -2.14 -16.41
N ILE A 265 -5.61 -3.32 -16.63
CA ILE A 265 -4.58 -3.89 -15.75
C ILE A 265 -3.23 -3.94 -16.49
N ASP A 266 -2.29 -3.10 -16.10
CA ASP A 266 -0.89 -3.21 -16.53
C ASP A 266 -0.14 -4.14 -15.57
N ARG A 267 -0.02 -5.42 -15.95
CA ARG A 267 0.69 -6.42 -15.14
C ARG A 267 2.21 -6.29 -15.23
N GLU A 268 2.75 -5.73 -16.30
CA GLU A 268 4.19 -5.56 -16.48
C GLU A 268 4.74 -4.55 -15.47
N ASN A 269 4.05 -3.42 -15.31
CA ASN A 269 4.45 -2.37 -14.37
C ASN A 269 3.72 -2.43 -13.02
N SER A 270 2.79 -3.39 -12.88
CA SER A 270 1.90 -3.55 -11.72
C SER A 270 1.10 -2.27 -11.42
N ILE A 271 0.39 -1.74 -12.41
CA ILE A 271 -0.40 -0.50 -12.32
C ILE A 271 -1.87 -0.78 -12.68
N LEU A 272 -2.77 -0.27 -11.86
CA LEU A 272 -4.20 -0.27 -12.14
C LEU A 272 -4.61 1.05 -12.79
N HIS A 273 -5.24 0.98 -13.96
CA HIS A 273 -5.91 2.12 -14.55
C HIS A 273 -7.35 2.14 -14.03
N VAL A 274 -7.71 3.18 -13.29
CA VAL A 274 -8.98 3.21 -12.56
C VAL A 274 -9.83 4.41 -12.94
N ALA A 275 -11.15 4.22 -12.89
CA ALA A 275 -12.11 5.30 -12.79
C ALA A 275 -12.63 5.38 -11.36
N ILE A 276 -12.53 6.55 -10.74
CA ILE A 276 -12.88 6.75 -9.32
C ILE A 276 -14.24 7.41 -9.24
N ARG A 277 -15.06 7.02 -8.27
CA ARG A 277 -16.28 7.75 -7.89
C ARG A 277 -16.47 7.72 -6.37
N GLU A 278 -17.21 8.67 -5.85
CA GLU A 278 -17.63 8.66 -4.46
C GLU A 278 -18.67 7.56 -4.21
N LEU A 279 -18.54 6.88 -3.07
CA LEU A 279 -19.56 5.97 -2.55
C LEU A 279 -20.65 6.80 -1.87
N CYS A 280 -21.76 7.00 -2.59
CA CYS A 280 -22.90 7.79 -2.13
C CYS A 280 -24.22 7.03 -2.40
N HIS A 281 -25.29 7.38 -1.68
CA HIS A 281 -26.62 6.74 -1.84
C HIS A 281 -27.34 7.15 -3.16
N HIS A 282 -26.71 7.98 -3.98
CA HIS A 282 -27.23 8.47 -5.26
C HIS A 282 -26.24 8.14 -6.39
N HIS A 283 -26.61 8.36 -7.64
CA HIS A 283 -25.63 8.24 -8.71
C HIS A 283 -24.64 9.41 -8.62
N CYS A 284 -23.39 9.14 -8.23
CA CYS A 284 -22.29 10.10 -8.30
C CYS A 284 -21.51 9.92 -9.62
N ASP A 285 -21.12 11.02 -10.26
CA ASP A 285 -20.29 11.02 -11.47
C ASP A 285 -18.89 10.46 -11.17
N TYR A 286 -18.22 9.90 -12.18
CA TYR A 286 -16.81 9.55 -12.02
C TYR A 286 -15.97 10.83 -11.97
N VAL A 287 -14.96 10.82 -11.10
CA VAL A 287 -13.96 11.88 -10.97
C VAL A 287 -13.31 12.17 -12.33
N ASN A 288 -13.06 11.14 -13.14
CA ASN A 288 -12.53 11.28 -14.50
C ASN A 288 -13.43 12.19 -15.37
N ASP A 289 -14.75 11.99 -15.31
CA ASP A 289 -15.72 12.74 -16.12
C ASP A 289 -15.82 14.19 -15.64
N ILE A 290 -15.79 14.42 -14.33
CA ILE A 290 -15.75 15.76 -13.72
C ILE A 290 -14.50 16.52 -14.19
N LEU A 291 -13.32 15.88 -14.12
CA LEU A 291 -12.06 16.47 -14.55
C LEU A 291 -12.06 16.85 -16.04
N ILE A 292 -12.69 16.03 -16.89
CA ILE A 292 -12.84 16.32 -18.33
C ILE A 292 -13.79 17.50 -18.55
N LYS A 293 -14.97 17.46 -17.92
CA LYS A 293 -16.00 18.49 -18.03
C LYS A 293 -15.46 19.86 -17.62
N ASP A 294 -14.67 19.90 -16.55
CA ASP A 294 -14.11 21.11 -15.99
C ASP A 294 -12.79 21.54 -16.67
N LYS A 295 -12.40 20.84 -17.74
CA LYS A 295 -11.20 21.15 -18.55
C LYS A 295 -9.89 21.11 -17.75
N VAL A 296 -9.85 20.28 -16.70
CA VAL A 296 -8.62 19.93 -15.97
C VAL A 296 -7.88 18.81 -16.73
N ALA A 297 -8.65 17.86 -17.26
CA ALA A 297 -8.15 16.77 -18.06
C ALA A 297 -8.83 16.72 -19.44
N LYS A 298 -8.26 15.94 -20.35
CA LYS A 298 -8.93 15.51 -21.59
C LYS A 298 -8.78 14.01 -21.78
N ILE A 299 -9.64 13.44 -22.63
CA ILE A 299 -9.50 12.05 -23.07
C ILE A 299 -8.24 11.93 -23.92
N ILE A 300 -7.45 10.87 -23.70
CA ILE A 300 -6.26 10.59 -24.51
C ILE A 300 -6.69 10.36 -25.97
N GLY A 301 -6.21 11.21 -26.89
CA GLY A 301 -6.56 11.16 -28.31
C GLY A 301 -5.39 10.77 -29.21
N LYS A 302 -5.68 10.52 -30.50
CA LYS A 302 -4.65 10.23 -31.52
C LYS A 302 -3.59 11.32 -31.68
N GLU A 303 -3.93 12.57 -31.34
CA GLU A 303 -2.99 13.69 -31.32
C GLU A 303 -1.93 13.54 -30.23
N ASP A 304 -2.28 12.94 -29.08
CA ASP A 304 -1.36 12.65 -27.99
C ASP A 304 -0.39 11.53 -28.38
N GLU A 305 -0.85 10.55 -29.17
CA GLU A 305 0.00 9.52 -29.76
C GLU A 305 0.99 10.08 -30.79
N ASN A 306 0.71 11.25 -31.38
CA ASN A 306 1.56 11.90 -32.38
C ASN A 306 2.45 13.01 -31.81
N ILE A 307 2.53 13.15 -30.48
CA ILE A 307 3.49 14.04 -29.82
C ILE A 307 4.89 13.67 -30.30
N LYS A 308 5.50 14.56 -31.09
CA LYS A 308 6.91 14.45 -31.49
C LYS A 308 7.78 14.58 -30.22
N ASN A 309 8.93 13.92 -30.18
CA ASN A 309 9.97 14.01 -29.11
C ASN A 309 10.62 15.41 -28.98
N ARG A 310 9.85 16.49 -29.15
CA ARG A 310 10.28 17.89 -29.19
C ARG A 310 9.45 18.76 -28.25
N ILE A 311 8.92 18.21 -27.16
CA ILE A 311 8.38 19.06 -26.10
C ILE A 311 9.57 19.83 -25.50
N ARG A 312 9.55 21.15 -25.68
CA ARG A 312 10.50 22.07 -25.05
C ARG A 312 9.85 22.70 -23.83
N PHE A 313 10.57 22.72 -22.73
CA PHE A 313 10.20 23.40 -21.50
C PHE A 313 11.24 24.50 -21.23
N GLY A 314 11.06 25.66 -21.86
CA GLY A 314 12.08 26.71 -21.86
C GLY A 314 13.38 26.21 -22.51
N LYS A 315 14.47 26.20 -21.71
CA LYS A 315 15.81 25.72 -22.10
C LYS A 315 16.00 24.20 -22.02
N TYR A 316 14.93 23.46 -21.76
CA TYR A 316 14.99 22.00 -21.62
C TYR A 316 14.23 21.30 -22.73
N LYS A 317 14.74 20.15 -23.15
CA LYS A 317 14.07 19.22 -24.05
C LYS A 317 13.66 17.97 -23.26
N ALA A 318 12.42 17.53 -23.43
CA ALA A 318 11.95 16.27 -22.85
C ALA A 318 12.60 15.07 -23.56
N LYS A 319 13.11 14.13 -22.77
CA LYS A 319 13.62 12.81 -23.22
C LYS A 319 12.51 11.77 -23.36
N VAL A 320 11.33 12.05 -22.79
CA VAL A 320 10.15 11.18 -22.82
C VAL A 320 9.01 11.80 -23.61
N LYS A 321 8.16 10.94 -24.17
CA LYS A 321 7.02 11.34 -25.00
C LYS A 321 5.86 11.92 -24.18
N TYR A 322 5.52 11.28 -23.05
CA TYR A 322 4.37 11.63 -22.23
C TYR A 322 4.82 12.19 -20.89
N LEU A 323 4.94 13.53 -20.79
CA LEU A 323 5.44 14.18 -19.57
C LEU A 323 4.60 13.88 -18.32
N TYR A 324 3.27 13.79 -18.46
CA TYR A 324 2.40 13.47 -17.33
C TYR A 324 2.57 12.05 -16.77
N MET A 325 3.23 11.15 -17.51
CA MET A 325 3.52 9.78 -17.06
C MET A 325 4.79 9.69 -16.21
N TYR A 326 5.55 10.78 -16.09
CA TYR A 326 6.79 10.82 -15.33
C TYR A 326 6.63 11.68 -14.05
N PRO A 327 7.39 11.41 -12.97
CA PRO A 327 8.35 10.30 -12.80
C PRO A 327 7.71 8.94 -12.63
N SER A 328 8.40 7.85 -12.98
CA SER A 328 7.81 6.53 -12.76
C SER A 328 7.57 6.27 -11.27
N PHE A 329 6.59 5.41 -10.96
CA PHE A 329 6.35 4.95 -9.59
C PHE A 329 7.62 4.44 -8.92
N GLU A 330 8.45 3.69 -9.65
CA GLU A 330 9.69 3.12 -9.12
C GLU A 330 10.65 4.20 -8.60
N LEU A 331 10.83 5.30 -9.35
CA LEU A 331 11.71 6.38 -8.90
C LEU A 331 11.14 7.10 -7.67
N ILE A 332 9.82 7.30 -7.62
CA ILE A 332 9.14 7.90 -6.47
C ILE A 332 9.31 7.03 -5.23
N GLU A 333 9.06 5.72 -5.35
CA GLU A 333 9.16 4.74 -4.26
C GLU A 333 10.61 4.60 -3.75
N LYS A 334 11.61 4.60 -4.66
CA LYS A 334 13.04 4.65 -4.30
C LYS A 334 13.49 5.98 -3.71
N GLY A 335 12.72 7.04 -3.93
CA GLY A 335 12.98 8.39 -3.42
C GLY A 335 14.14 9.10 -4.11
N VAL A 336 14.44 8.75 -5.36
CA VAL A 336 15.48 9.42 -6.19
C VAL A 336 14.97 10.63 -6.95
N VAL A 337 13.68 10.94 -6.81
CA VAL A 337 13.01 12.13 -7.32
C VAL A 337 12.31 12.86 -6.17
N PRO A 338 11.88 14.12 -6.36
CA PRO A 338 11.04 14.81 -5.38
C PRO A 338 9.85 13.93 -5.01
N LYS A 339 9.51 13.88 -3.73
CA LYS A 339 8.45 13.00 -3.21
C LYS A 339 7.07 13.47 -3.62
N SER A 340 6.85 14.76 -3.87
CA SER A 340 5.55 15.32 -4.28
C SER A 340 5.71 16.45 -5.30
N LEU A 341 4.61 16.81 -5.98
CA LEU A 341 4.56 17.99 -6.84
C LEU A 341 4.87 19.30 -6.09
N ASN A 342 4.54 19.39 -4.81
CA ASN A 342 4.89 20.53 -3.97
C ASN A 342 6.41 20.63 -3.75
N GLU A 343 7.07 19.51 -3.41
CA GLU A 343 8.53 19.48 -3.28
C GLU A 343 9.20 19.80 -4.61
N PHE A 344 8.72 19.23 -5.71
CA PHE A 344 9.20 19.56 -7.05
C PHE A 344 9.06 21.05 -7.37
N SER A 345 7.90 21.65 -7.08
CA SER A 345 7.64 23.07 -7.38
C SER A 345 8.54 24.02 -6.60
N LEU A 346 8.98 23.63 -5.40
CA LEU A 346 9.98 24.36 -4.64
C LEU A 346 11.37 24.18 -5.25
N LEU A 347 11.80 22.94 -5.48
CA LEU A 347 13.14 22.63 -5.99
C LEU A 347 13.40 23.25 -7.36
N LYS A 348 12.44 23.23 -8.28
CA LYS A 348 12.61 23.75 -9.64
C LYS A 348 12.87 25.26 -9.73
N LYS A 349 12.72 26.00 -8.62
CA LYS A 349 13.05 27.44 -8.55
C LYS A 349 14.55 27.68 -8.48
N GLU A 350 15.29 26.73 -7.90
CA GLU A 350 16.72 26.89 -7.60
C GLU A 350 17.59 25.80 -8.23
N VAL A 351 17.00 24.64 -8.53
CA VAL A 351 17.70 23.48 -9.09
C VAL A 351 17.28 23.28 -10.55
N PRO A 352 18.23 23.19 -11.50
CA PRO A 352 17.97 22.88 -12.91
C PRO A 352 17.14 21.60 -13.09
N LEU A 353 16.24 21.61 -14.09
CA LEU A 353 15.26 20.54 -14.28
C LEU A 353 15.90 19.20 -14.66
N ASP A 354 16.97 19.24 -15.43
CA ASP A 354 17.80 18.10 -15.79
C ASP A 354 18.65 17.56 -14.63
N ILE A 355 18.83 18.33 -13.54
CA ILE A 355 19.41 17.84 -12.29
C ILE A 355 18.36 17.17 -11.41
N ILE A 356 17.17 17.77 -11.29
CA ILE A 356 16.07 17.15 -10.52
C ILE A 356 15.63 15.85 -11.20
N TYR A 357 15.65 15.81 -12.54
CA TYR A 357 15.10 14.73 -13.33
C TYR A 357 15.96 14.37 -14.55
N PRO A 358 17.16 13.83 -14.32
CA PRO A 358 18.17 13.60 -15.35
C PRO A 358 17.73 12.62 -16.43
N ASN A 359 16.85 11.68 -16.09
CA ASN A 359 16.33 10.68 -17.03
C ASN A 359 15.25 11.24 -17.97
N TYR A 360 14.74 12.45 -17.70
CA TYR A 360 13.52 12.97 -18.34
C TYR A 360 13.73 14.29 -19.06
N PHE A 361 14.73 15.07 -18.66
CA PHE A 361 15.05 16.34 -19.29
C PHE A 361 16.53 16.41 -19.66
N GLU A 362 16.79 17.15 -20.72
CA GLU A 362 18.11 17.53 -21.20
C GLU A 362 18.15 19.05 -21.33
N PHE A 363 19.19 19.70 -20.79
CA PHE A 363 19.43 21.11 -21.07
C PHE A 363 19.87 21.28 -22.53
N VAL A 364 19.19 22.17 -23.24
CA VAL A 364 19.49 22.50 -24.65
C VAL A 364 19.53 24.01 -24.74
N ASP A 365 20.75 24.54 -24.86
CA ASP A 365 21.04 25.98 -24.97
C ASP A 365 20.42 26.63 -26.21
#